data_AF-A0A8S3SE97-F1
#
_entry.id   AF-A0A8S3SE97-F1
#
_cell.length_a   1.000
_cell.length_b   1.000
_cell.length_c   1.000
_cell.angle_alpha   90.00
_cell.angle_beta   90.00
_cell.angle_gamma   90.00
#
_symmetry.space_group_name_H-M   'P 1'
#
loop_
_entity.id
_entity.type
_entity.pdbx_description
1 polymer ?
#
loop_
_entity_poly.entity_id
_entity_poly.type
_entity_poly.pdbx_seq_one_letter_code
_entity_poly.pdbx_strand_id
1 'polypeptide(L)'
;MRFVNFFIVYFFCIHPLLKFTHEISNNQIQFLDVTIFKGTRFETEKILDVKLYRKPTDNYQYLEKSSAHPASVFKGFIIGEITRFIRSCCNRDDLDKQIEIFKQKLTLRGYSKNEINPQIDKALRKNRLNTLCYKKRNKQNCPPLVLATKFNSLFKQLGRRIRKHWQLIENDITAKNLFPRPPMIAYRKHKNVKEYLTSAKL
;
A
#
# COMPACT_ATOMS: atom_id res chain seq x y z
N MET A 1 32.88 -4.85 -20.98
CA MET A 1 32.92 -3.55 -20.25
C MET A 1 33.13 -2.32 -21.13
N ARG A 2 33.90 -2.37 -22.24
CA ARG A 2 34.14 -1.20 -23.12
C ARG A 2 32.87 -0.52 -23.67
N PHE A 3 31.87 -1.30 -24.08
CA PHE A 3 30.61 -0.75 -24.63
C PHE A 3 29.80 0.07 -23.60
N VAL A 4 29.72 -0.40 -22.35
CA VAL A 4 28.90 0.27 -21.31
C VAL A 4 29.54 1.61 -20.91
N ASN A 5 30.87 1.65 -20.81
CA ASN A 5 31.59 2.89 -20.51
C ASN A 5 31.41 3.94 -21.62
N PHE A 6 31.36 3.53 -22.89
CA PHE A 6 31.07 4.45 -23.99
C PHE A 6 29.69 5.11 -23.85
N PHE A 7 28.65 4.32 -23.57
CA PHE A 7 27.30 4.86 -23.35
C PHE A 7 27.23 5.80 -22.15
N ILE A 8 27.92 5.47 -21.05
CA ILE A 8 28.00 6.33 -19.88
C ILE A 8 28.62 7.67 -20.27
N VAL A 9 29.81 7.66 -20.88
CA VAL A 9 30.49 8.90 -21.30
C VAL A 9 29.62 9.72 -22.24
N TYR A 10 29.00 9.08 -23.25
CA TYR A 10 28.09 9.75 -24.16
C TYR A 10 26.93 10.45 -23.44
N PHE A 11 26.25 9.78 -22.50
CA PHE A 11 25.13 10.35 -21.75
C PHE A 11 25.51 11.59 -20.93
N PHE A 12 26.69 11.57 -20.31
CA PHE A 12 27.19 12.74 -19.58
C PHE A 12 27.55 13.92 -20.51
N CYS A 13 27.88 13.65 -21.78
CA CYS A 13 28.17 14.68 -22.77
C CYS A 13 26.92 15.31 -23.41
N ILE A 14 25.73 14.71 -23.28
CA ILE A 14 24.50 15.22 -23.92
C ILE A 14 24.07 16.58 -23.35
N HIS A 15 24.24 16.79 -22.04
CA HIS A 15 23.77 18.02 -21.41
C HIS A 15 24.69 18.49 -20.28
N PRO A 16 25.29 19.69 -20.38
CA PRO A 16 26.32 20.16 -19.46
C PRO A 16 25.82 20.37 -18.02
N LEU A 17 24.51 20.51 -17.81
CA LEU A 17 23.91 20.69 -16.47
C LEU A 17 23.40 19.39 -15.85
N LEU A 18 23.30 18.28 -16.59
CA LEU A 18 22.80 17.01 -16.06
C LEU A 18 23.96 16.13 -15.61
N LYS A 19 24.10 15.95 -14.30
CA LYS A 19 25.03 14.97 -13.71
C LYS A 19 24.28 13.68 -13.45
N PHE A 20 24.60 12.65 -14.22
CA PHE A 20 24.06 11.31 -13.98
C PHE A 20 24.85 10.59 -12.89
N THR A 21 24.26 9.57 -12.30
CA THR A 21 24.95 8.61 -11.43
C THR A 21 24.73 7.24 -12.02
N HIS A 22 25.76 6.41 -12.08
CA HIS A 22 25.66 5.05 -12.57
C HIS A 22 26.28 4.09 -11.56
N GLU A 23 25.76 2.88 -11.51
CA GLU A 23 26.27 1.79 -10.69
C GLU A 23 26.39 0.57 -11.59
N ILE A 24 27.55 -0.07 -11.60
CA ILE A 24 27.80 -1.30 -12.35
C ILE A 24 28.17 -2.37 -11.35
N SER A 25 27.48 -3.49 -11.41
CA SER A 25 27.74 -4.65 -10.57
C SER A 25 27.51 -5.92 -11.37
N ASN A 26 28.36 -6.92 -11.14
CA ASN A 26 28.28 -8.20 -11.84
C ASN A 26 27.19 -9.11 -11.27
N ASN A 27 26.75 -8.90 -10.03
CA ASN A 27 25.93 -9.86 -9.31
C ASN A 27 24.52 -9.35 -8.99
N GLN A 28 24.41 -8.08 -8.63
CA GLN A 28 23.12 -7.48 -8.25
C GLN A 28 23.09 -5.98 -8.52
N ILE A 29 21.92 -5.44 -8.82
CA ILE A 29 21.71 -4.00 -8.98
C ILE A 29 20.39 -3.59 -8.32
N GLN A 30 20.37 -2.38 -7.77
CA GLN A 30 19.16 -1.79 -7.22
C GLN A 30 18.37 -1.08 -8.31
N PHE A 31 17.07 -1.38 -8.39
CA PHE A 31 16.16 -0.72 -9.31
C PHE A 31 14.82 -0.44 -8.61
N LEU A 32 14.52 0.84 -8.42
CA LEU A 32 13.33 1.30 -7.69
C LEU A 32 13.24 0.63 -6.29
N ASP A 33 12.20 -0.16 -6.08
CA ASP A 33 11.88 -0.83 -4.81
C ASP A 33 12.42 -2.27 -4.73
N VAL A 34 13.26 -2.68 -5.67
CA VAL A 34 13.77 -4.07 -5.74
C VAL A 34 15.27 -4.16 -6.00
N THR A 35 15.87 -5.21 -5.49
CA THR A 35 17.21 -5.68 -5.89
C THR A 35 17.04 -6.78 -6.92
N ILE A 36 17.58 -6.58 -8.12
CA ILE A 36 17.66 -7.60 -9.16
C ILE A 36 19.02 -8.28 -9.02
N PHE A 37 19.07 -9.60 -8.97
CA PHE A 37 20.31 -10.34 -8.75
C PHE A 37 20.35 -11.68 -9.48
N LYS A 38 21.57 -12.20 -9.67
CA LYS A 38 21.82 -13.54 -10.20
C LYS A 38 21.72 -14.55 -9.05
N GLY A 39 20.55 -15.16 -8.87
CA GLY A 39 20.38 -16.25 -7.90
C GLY A 39 20.40 -17.63 -8.58
N THR A 40 19.86 -18.65 -7.90
CA THR A 40 19.93 -20.05 -8.35
C THR A 40 19.28 -20.26 -9.72
N ARG A 41 18.16 -19.58 -9.98
CA ARG A 41 17.45 -19.66 -11.27
C ARG A 41 18.24 -19.05 -12.43
N PHE A 42 19.22 -18.20 -12.14
CA PHE A 42 20.08 -17.65 -13.18
C PHE A 42 21.09 -18.69 -13.68
N GLU A 43 21.55 -19.58 -12.82
CA GLU A 43 22.51 -20.62 -13.19
C GLU A 43 21.88 -21.63 -14.16
N THR A 44 20.69 -22.10 -13.83
CA THR A 44 19.96 -23.14 -14.60
C THR A 44 19.16 -22.58 -15.77
N GLU A 45 18.37 -21.53 -15.56
CA GLU A 45 17.36 -21.04 -16.52
C GLU A 45 17.70 -19.68 -17.12
N LYS A 46 18.81 -19.06 -16.68
CA LYS A 46 19.21 -17.69 -17.05
C LYS A 46 18.15 -16.63 -16.67
N ILE A 47 17.33 -16.92 -15.67
CA ILE A 47 16.31 -16.01 -15.14
C ILE A 47 16.87 -15.25 -13.93
N LEU A 48 16.72 -13.93 -13.93
CA LEU A 48 17.13 -13.09 -12.79
C LEU A 48 16.13 -13.19 -11.64
N ASP A 49 16.66 -13.20 -10.42
CA ASP A 49 15.88 -13.15 -9.19
C ASP A 49 15.68 -11.71 -8.72
N VAL A 50 14.59 -11.50 -7.99
CA VAL A 50 14.20 -10.21 -7.46
C VAL A 50 13.86 -10.34 -5.98
N LYS A 51 14.36 -9.42 -5.17
CA LYS A 51 14.00 -9.28 -3.75
C LYS A 51 13.69 -7.82 -3.43
N LEU A 52 12.97 -7.59 -2.34
CA LEU A 52 12.66 -6.23 -1.89
C LEU A 52 13.92 -5.45 -1.55
N TYR A 53 14.06 -4.24 -2.08
CA TYR A 53 15.07 -3.28 -1.65
C TYR A 53 14.45 -2.25 -0.72
N ARG A 54 15.11 -1.98 0.40
CA ARG A 54 14.76 -0.86 1.30
C ARG A 54 15.89 0.13 1.29
N LYS A 55 15.55 1.40 1.08
CA LYS A 55 16.53 2.49 1.17
C LYS A 55 17.08 2.55 2.59
N PRO A 56 18.38 2.82 2.78
CA PRO A 56 18.97 2.99 4.11
C PRO A 56 18.27 4.07 4.97
N THR A 57 17.59 5.02 4.32
CA THR A 57 16.82 6.10 4.96
C THR A 57 15.39 5.73 5.33
N ASP A 58 14.95 4.49 5.08
CA ASP A 58 13.62 4.02 5.47
C ASP A 58 13.52 3.84 6.99
N ASN A 59 12.79 4.76 7.63
CA ASN A 59 12.61 4.80 9.08
C ASN A 59 11.46 3.92 9.59
N TYR A 60 10.82 3.11 8.73
CA TYR A 60 9.70 2.24 9.13
C TYR A 60 8.58 3.00 9.83
N GLN A 61 8.23 4.17 9.29
CA GLN A 61 7.19 5.05 9.84
C GLN A 61 5.77 4.53 9.53
N TYR A 62 5.51 3.30 9.97
CA TYR A 62 4.20 2.69 9.87
C TYR A 62 3.19 3.39 10.78
N LEU A 63 1.93 3.29 10.39
CA LEU A 63 0.82 3.90 11.11
C LEU A 63 0.76 3.39 12.55
N GLU A 64 0.65 4.26 13.53
CA GLU A 64 0.58 3.87 14.94
C GLU A 64 -0.82 3.33 15.32
N LYS A 65 -0.93 2.32 16.18
CA LYS A 65 -2.22 1.70 16.49
C LYS A 65 -3.20 2.62 17.23
N SER A 66 -2.67 3.53 18.04
CA SER A 66 -3.38 4.53 18.85
C SER A 66 -4.00 5.65 18.00
N SER A 67 -3.53 5.82 16.76
CA SER A 67 -3.99 6.87 15.87
C SER A 67 -5.47 6.72 15.50
N ALA A 68 -6.14 7.84 15.25
CA ALA A 68 -7.57 7.89 14.96
C ALA A 68 -7.88 7.48 13.50
N HIS A 69 -7.65 6.20 13.17
CA HIS A 69 -8.03 5.62 11.88
C HIS A 69 -9.08 4.51 12.01
N PRO A 70 -9.93 4.33 10.98
CA PRO A 70 -10.83 3.18 10.92
C PRO A 70 -10.09 1.85 10.94
N ALA A 71 -10.69 0.82 11.56
CA ALA A 71 -10.12 -0.53 11.60
C ALA A 71 -9.82 -1.12 10.21
N SER A 72 -10.62 -0.77 9.20
CA SER A 72 -10.41 -1.19 7.81
C SER A 72 -9.11 -0.63 7.22
N VAL A 73 -8.68 0.57 7.62
CA VAL A 73 -7.45 1.20 7.14
C VAL A 73 -6.24 0.41 7.64
N PHE A 74 -6.19 0.11 8.94
CA PHE A 74 -5.14 -0.71 9.53
C PHE A 74 -5.01 -2.08 8.85
N LYS A 75 -6.14 -2.80 8.70
CA LYS A 75 -6.17 -4.09 8.03
C LYS A 75 -5.74 -4.00 6.57
N GLY A 76 -6.26 -3.00 5.85
CA GLY A 76 -5.96 -2.78 4.43
C GLY A 76 -4.48 -2.47 4.20
N PHE A 77 -3.88 -1.65 5.05
CA PHE A 77 -2.46 -1.34 5.03
C PHE A 77 -1.59 -2.59 5.23
N ILE A 78 -1.86 -3.39 6.27
CA ILE A 78 -1.10 -4.63 6.53
C ILE A 78 -1.19 -5.59 5.34
N ILE A 79 -2.40 -5.82 4.81
CA ILE A 79 -2.60 -6.68 3.63
C ILE A 79 -1.86 -6.12 2.41
N GLY A 80 -1.91 -4.81 2.21
CA GLY A 80 -1.24 -4.13 1.11
C GLY A 80 0.26 -4.33 1.14
N GLU A 81 0.88 -4.12 2.30
CA GLU A 81 2.33 -4.24 2.46
C GLU A 81 2.82 -5.69 2.29
N ILE A 82 2.09 -6.67 2.85
CA ILE A 82 2.41 -8.09 2.63
C ILE A 82 2.25 -8.45 1.15
N THR A 83 1.22 -7.92 0.47
CA THR A 83 1.03 -8.14 -0.97
C THR A 83 2.20 -7.54 -1.77
N ARG A 84 2.75 -6.39 -1.35
CA ARG A 84 3.96 -5.81 -1.95
C ARG A 84 5.15 -6.73 -1.78
N PHE A 85 5.39 -7.28 -0.59
CA PHE A 85 6.49 -8.22 -0.36
C PHE A 85 6.38 -9.48 -1.24
N ILE A 86 5.16 -10.04 -1.35
CA ILE A 86 4.89 -11.20 -2.22
C ILE A 86 5.24 -10.91 -3.68
N ARG A 87 4.94 -9.69 -4.16
CA ARG A 87 5.27 -9.29 -5.54
C ARG A 87 6.78 -9.10 -5.74
N SER A 88 7.43 -8.46 -4.78
CA SER A 88 8.84 -8.06 -4.86
C SER A 88 9.84 -9.17 -4.56
N CYS A 89 9.44 -10.27 -3.93
CA CYS A 89 10.33 -11.39 -3.62
C CYS A 89 10.04 -12.60 -4.49
N CYS A 90 11.09 -13.18 -5.08
CA CYS A 90 11.03 -14.45 -5.80
C CYS A 90 11.17 -15.65 -4.85
N ASN A 91 12.03 -15.52 -3.84
CA ASN A 91 12.34 -16.59 -2.90
C ASN A 91 11.50 -16.49 -1.63
N ARG A 92 11.13 -17.66 -1.09
CA ARG A 92 10.30 -17.73 0.11
C ARG A 92 11.03 -17.21 1.35
N ASP A 93 12.31 -17.52 1.50
CA ASP A 93 13.10 -17.09 2.65
C ASP A 93 13.24 -15.57 2.73
N ASP A 94 13.42 -14.91 1.58
CA ASP A 94 13.46 -13.44 1.52
C ASP A 94 12.13 -12.83 1.91
N LEU A 95 11.01 -13.42 1.44
CA LEU A 95 9.67 -13.00 1.83
C LEU A 95 9.46 -13.15 3.34
N ASP A 96 9.77 -14.30 3.92
CA ASP A 96 9.54 -14.58 5.33
C ASP A 96 10.40 -13.67 6.22
N LYS A 97 11.65 -13.36 5.84
CA LYS A 97 12.48 -12.33 6.49
C LYS A 97 11.82 -10.95 6.48
N GLN A 98 11.27 -10.52 5.34
CA GLN A 98 10.60 -9.21 5.26
C GLN A 98 9.33 -9.16 6.11
N ILE A 99 8.56 -10.25 6.14
CA ILE A 99 7.37 -10.38 6.98
C ILE A 99 7.75 -10.30 8.46
N GLU A 100 8.82 -10.95 8.88
CA GLU A 100 9.23 -10.97 10.27
C GLU A 100 9.72 -9.59 10.74
N ILE A 101 10.53 -8.90 9.94
CA ILE A 101 10.91 -7.50 10.20
C ILE A 101 9.65 -6.64 10.31
N PHE A 102 8.68 -6.81 9.40
CA PHE A 102 7.45 -6.03 9.41
C PHE A 102 6.61 -6.29 10.67
N LYS A 103 6.45 -7.55 11.08
CA LYS A 103 5.77 -7.91 12.34
C LYS A 103 6.41 -7.23 13.54
N GLN A 104 7.73 -7.30 13.67
CA GLN A 104 8.46 -6.66 14.77
C GLN A 104 8.20 -5.15 14.80
N LYS A 105 8.29 -4.47 13.65
CA LYS A 105 8.03 -3.02 13.56
C LYS A 105 6.57 -2.66 13.87
N LEU A 106 5.61 -3.49 13.49
CA LEU A 106 4.20 -3.28 13.86
C LEU A 106 3.97 -3.49 15.37
N THR A 107 4.60 -4.47 15.99
CA THR A 107 4.51 -4.66 17.44
C THR A 107 5.03 -3.43 18.18
N LEU A 108 6.15 -2.84 17.74
CA LEU A 108 6.66 -1.57 18.28
C LEU A 108 5.70 -0.39 18.08
N ARG A 109 4.79 -0.45 17.11
CA ARG A 109 3.75 0.55 16.85
C ARG A 109 2.43 0.27 17.60
N GLY A 110 2.43 -0.69 18.52
CA GLY A 110 1.30 -1.02 19.40
C GLY A 110 0.29 -2.01 18.83
N TYR A 111 0.62 -2.75 17.76
CA TYR A 111 -0.27 -3.77 17.20
C TYR A 111 -0.07 -5.10 17.91
N SER A 112 -1.17 -5.76 18.27
CA SER A 112 -1.13 -7.10 18.85
C SER A 112 -0.91 -8.18 17.79
N LYS A 113 -0.28 -9.31 18.15
CA LYS A 113 -0.09 -10.46 17.24
C LYS A 113 -1.44 -10.97 16.69
N ASN A 114 -2.49 -10.92 17.50
CA ASN A 114 -3.85 -11.33 17.13
C ASN A 114 -4.48 -10.43 16.05
N GLU A 115 -4.05 -9.16 15.95
CA GLU A 115 -4.49 -8.27 14.87
C GLU A 115 -3.66 -8.45 13.61
N ILE A 116 -2.36 -8.72 13.75
CA ILE A 116 -1.39 -8.82 12.64
C ILE A 116 -1.55 -10.14 11.89
N ASN A 117 -1.41 -11.28 12.60
CA ASN A 117 -1.28 -12.60 11.99
C ASN A 117 -2.43 -12.95 11.03
N PRO A 118 -3.73 -12.72 11.39
CA PRO A 118 -4.83 -13.04 10.48
C PRO A 118 -4.77 -12.26 9.16
N GLN A 119 -4.21 -11.05 9.15
CA GLN A 119 -4.06 -10.27 7.92
C GLN A 119 -2.90 -10.77 7.06
N ILE A 120 -1.82 -11.21 7.70
CA ILE A 120 -0.68 -11.84 7.02
C ILE A 120 -1.14 -13.13 6.36
N ASP A 121 -1.80 -14.02 7.09
CA ASP A 121 -2.30 -15.29 6.57
C ASP A 121 -3.25 -15.07 5.39
N LYS A 122 -4.16 -14.09 5.52
CA LYS A 122 -5.08 -13.71 4.45
C LYS A 122 -4.34 -13.25 3.19
N ALA A 123 -3.23 -12.52 3.34
CA ALA A 123 -2.45 -12.06 2.20
C ALA A 123 -1.62 -13.20 1.58
N LEU A 124 -1.04 -14.07 2.40
CA LEU A 124 -0.24 -15.23 1.96
C LEU A 124 -1.05 -16.29 1.20
N ARG A 125 -2.36 -16.41 1.45
CA ARG A 125 -3.25 -17.28 0.66
C ARG A 125 -3.36 -16.87 -0.81
N LYS A 126 -2.95 -15.65 -1.18
CA LYS A 126 -2.99 -15.20 -2.57
C LYS A 126 -1.80 -15.77 -3.33
N ASN A 127 -2.05 -16.39 -4.48
CA ASN A 127 -0.98 -16.76 -5.40
C ASN A 127 -0.27 -15.52 -5.94
N ARG A 128 1.07 -15.52 -5.93
CA ARG A 128 1.91 -14.42 -6.41
C ARG A 128 1.56 -13.99 -7.84
N LEU A 129 1.37 -14.93 -8.76
CA LEU A 129 1.00 -14.63 -10.16
C LEU A 129 -0.31 -13.84 -10.22
N ASN A 130 -1.31 -14.27 -9.47
CA ASN A 130 -2.60 -13.57 -9.38
C ASN A 130 -2.48 -12.15 -8.79
N THR A 131 -1.44 -11.88 -7.99
CA THR A 131 -1.17 -10.53 -7.49
C THR A 131 -0.44 -9.67 -8.50
N LEU A 132 0.32 -10.25 -9.44
CA LEU A 132 1.04 -9.51 -10.49
C LEU A 132 0.11 -9.12 -11.65
N CYS A 133 -0.93 -9.91 -11.90
CA CYS A 133 -1.90 -9.62 -12.95
C CYS A 133 -2.70 -8.33 -12.66
N TYR A 134 -2.85 -7.50 -13.68
CA TYR A 134 -3.77 -6.37 -13.65
C TYR A 134 -5.21 -6.88 -13.60
N LYS A 135 -5.99 -6.39 -12.62
CA LYS A 135 -7.41 -6.72 -12.52
C LYS A 135 -8.23 -5.63 -13.21
N LYS A 136 -8.97 -6.01 -14.26
CA LYS A 136 -9.96 -5.11 -14.86
C LYS A 136 -11.00 -4.74 -13.82
N ARG A 137 -11.27 -3.45 -13.69
CA ARG A 137 -12.29 -2.94 -12.78
C ARG A 137 -13.66 -3.10 -13.45
N ASN A 138 -14.55 -3.87 -12.85
CA ASN A 138 -15.94 -3.91 -13.30
C ASN A 138 -16.54 -2.51 -13.07
N LYS A 139 -16.96 -1.86 -14.16
CA LYS A 139 -17.73 -0.61 -14.05
C LYS A 139 -19.09 -0.96 -13.44
N GLN A 140 -19.38 -0.40 -12.28
CA GLN A 140 -20.73 -0.47 -11.72
C GLN A 140 -21.61 0.53 -12.49
N ASN A 141 -22.76 0.06 -12.97
CA ASN A 141 -23.69 0.89 -13.75
C ASN A 141 -24.32 2.01 -12.92
N CYS A 142 -24.44 1.84 -11.60
CA CYS A 142 -25.00 2.83 -10.68
C CYS A 142 -24.02 3.13 -9.52
N PRO A 143 -23.43 4.33 -9.42
CA PRO A 143 -22.49 4.68 -8.35
C PRO A 143 -23.20 4.71 -7.00
N PRO A 144 -22.65 4.20 -5.89
CA PRO A 144 -23.31 4.17 -4.59
C PRO A 144 -23.64 5.58 -4.06
N LEU A 145 -24.74 5.72 -3.31
CA LEU A 145 -25.00 6.92 -2.51
C LEU A 145 -23.97 6.93 -1.38
N VAL A 146 -23.17 7.99 -1.27
CA VAL A 146 -22.07 8.06 -0.30
C VAL A 146 -22.33 9.17 0.72
N LEU A 147 -22.37 8.80 1.99
CA LEU A 147 -22.33 9.75 3.10
C LEU A 147 -20.88 9.87 3.59
N ALA A 148 -20.23 10.98 3.24
CA ALA A 148 -18.86 11.24 3.63
C ALA A 148 -18.81 12.01 4.96
N THR A 149 -18.13 11.47 5.97
CA THR A 149 -17.93 12.14 7.27
C THR A 149 -16.50 11.97 7.76
N LYS A 150 -16.06 12.75 8.74
CA LYS A 150 -14.74 12.58 9.36
C LYS A 150 -14.75 11.38 10.30
N PHE A 151 -13.69 10.58 10.30
CA PHE A 151 -13.60 9.46 11.24
C PHE A 151 -13.49 9.96 12.68
N ASN A 152 -14.29 9.39 13.59
CA ASN A 152 -14.14 9.61 15.02
C ASN A 152 -14.24 8.25 15.73
N SER A 153 -13.29 7.98 16.62
CA SER A 153 -13.23 6.74 17.40
C SER A 153 -14.45 6.53 18.29
N LEU A 154 -15.16 7.60 18.67
CA LEU A 154 -16.41 7.57 19.45
C LEU A 154 -17.61 7.15 18.58
N PHE A 155 -17.59 7.47 17.28
CA PHE A 155 -18.73 7.23 16.37
C PHE A 155 -18.52 6.04 15.42
N LYS A 156 -17.77 5.02 15.87
CA LYS A 156 -17.49 3.79 15.08
C LYS A 156 -18.76 3.08 14.59
N GLN A 157 -19.88 3.23 15.30
CA GLN A 157 -21.15 2.56 14.99
C GLN A 157 -22.10 3.36 14.08
N LEU A 158 -21.73 4.57 13.66
CA LEU A 158 -22.62 5.46 12.88
C LEU A 158 -23.23 4.74 11.67
N GLY A 159 -22.40 4.08 10.86
CA GLY A 159 -22.88 3.36 9.67
C GLY A 159 -23.72 2.13 9.96
N ARG A 160 -23.60 1.55 11.16
CA ARG A 160 -24.48 0.47 11.60
C ARG A 160 -25.83 1.03 12.05
N ARG A 161 -25.82 2.14 12.79
CA ARG A 161 -27.02 2.82 13.30
C ARG A 161 -27.87 3.41 12.17
N ILE A 162 -27.27 4.11 11.21
CA ILE A 162 -27.99 4.66 10.04
C ILE A 162 -28.70 3.54 9.27
N ARG A 163 -28.01 2.42 9.03
CA ARG A 163 -28.61 1.26 8.35
C ARG A 163 -29.71 0.60 9.19
N LYS A 164 -29.52 0.48 10.51
CA LYS A 164 -30.51 -0.10 11.43
C LYS A 164 -31.82 0.70 11.44
N HIS A 165 -31.74 2.03 11.39
CA HIS A 165 -32.89 2.92 11.45
C HIS A 165 -33.30 3.47 10.07
N TRP A 166 -32.83 2.86 8.98
CA TRP A 166 -33.10 3.35 7.62
C TRP A 166 -34.59 3.37 7.26
N GLN A 167 -35.36 2.46 7.86
CA GLN A 167 -36.81 2.39 7.69
C GLN A 167 -37.51 3.71 8.04
N LEU A 168 -36.96 4.51 8.96
CA LEU A 168 -37.52 5.82 9.30
C LEU A 168 -37.46 6.80 8.12
N ILE A 169 -36.40 6.73 7.31
CA ILE A 169 -36.22 7.55 6.11
C ILE A 169 -37.11 7.01 4.98
N GLU A 170 -37.30 5.70 4.92
CA GLU A 170 -38.13 5.06 3.90
C GLU A 170 -39.63 5.32 4.09
N ASN A 171 -40.07 5.52 5.34
CA ASN A 171 -41.46 5.83 5.67
C ASN A 171 -41.84 7.30 5.36
N ASP A 172 -40.87 8.20 5.24
CA ASP A 172 -41.09 9.58 4.82
C ASP A 172 -40.98 9.68 3.29
N ILE A 173 -42.09 10.08 2.64
CA ILE A 173 -42.20 10.19 1.17
C ILE A 173 -41.15 11.15 0.60
N THR A 174 -40.91 12.28 1.26
CA THR A 174 -39.93 13.29 0.81
C THR A 174 -38.52 12.74 0.95
N ALA A 175 -38.22 12.12 2.10
CA ALA A 175 -36.89 11.60 2.38
C ALA A 175 -36.54 10.37 1.50
N LYS A 176 -37.52 9.50 1.21
CA LYS A 176 -37.36 8.36 0.30
C LYS A 176 -37.04 8.80 -1.13
N ASN A 177 -37.68 9.86 -1.61
CA ASN A 177 -37.41 10.41 -2.94
C ASN A 177 -35.99 11.00 -3.04
N LEU A 178 -35.52 11.68 -1.98
CA LEU A 178 -34.16 12.24 -1.92
C LEU A 178 -33.09 11.16 -1.72
N PHE A 179 -33.39 10.13 -0.93
CA PHE A 179 -32.46 9.07 -0.57
C PHE A 179 -33.09 7.69 -0.87
N PRO A 180 -33.04 7.22 -2.12
CA PRO A 180 -33.75 6.01 -2.55
C PRO A 180 -33.19 4.70 -1.98
N ARG A 181 -32.04 4.73 -1.30
CA ARG A 181 -31.36 3.56 -0.75
C ARG A 181 -30.39 3.97 0.37
N PRO A 182 -30.04 3.04 1.28
CA PRO A 182 -29.11 3.34 2.36
C PRO A 182 -27.73 3.77 1.84
N PRO A 183 -27.15 4.86 2.38
CA PRO A 183 -25.85 5.35 1.95
C PRO A 183 -24.72 4.44 2.44
N MET A 184 -23.67 4.34 1.62
CA MET A 184 -22.37 3.86 2.05
C MET A 184 -21.68 4.96 2.85
N ILE A 185 -21.25 4.68 4.08
CA ILE A 185 -20.45 5.64 4.85
C ILE A 185 -19.00 5.59 4.38
N ALA A 186 -18.50 6.75 3.97
CA ALA A 186 -17.09 6.97 3.70
C ALA A 186 -16.49 7.84 4.80
N TYR A 187 -15.34 7.42 5.33
CA TYR A 187 -14.62 8.21 6.33
C TYR A 187 -13.48 9.00 5.69
N ARG A 188 -13.42 10.29 6.00
CA ARG A 188 -12.32 11.19 5.68
C ARG A 188 -11.42 11.37 6.89
N LYS A 189 -10.15 11.69 6.66
CA LYS A 189 -9.21 12.08 7.72
C LYS A 189 -9.55 13.49 8.25
N HIS A 190 -9.13 13.77 9.47
CA HIS A 190 -9.09 15.14 9.98
C HIS A 190 -7.94 15.91 9.36
N LYS A 191 -8.02 17.24 9.38
CA LYS A 191 -6.87 18.08 9.03
C LYS A 191 -5.78 17.85 10.06
N ASN A 192 -4.55 17.64 9.60
CA ASN A 192 -3.39 17.53 10.48
C ASN A 192 -2.72 18.90 10.64
N VAL A 193 -1.80 19.02 11.60
CA VAL A 193 -1.08 20.27 11.90
C VAL A 193 -0.43 20.85 10.64
N LYS A 194 0.20 20.00 9.81
CA LYS A 194 0.79 20.43 8.53
C LYS A 194 -0.23 21.14 7.64
N GLU A 195 -1.42 20.58 7.46
CA GLU A 195 -2.47 21.17 6.63
C GLU A 195 -3.01 22.50 7.18
N TYR A 196 -2.93 22.72 8.50
CA TYR A 196 -3.22 24.04 9.09
C TYR A 196 -2.10 25.05 8.85
N LEU A 197 -0.84 24.60 8.88
CA LEU A 197 0.33 25.48 8.77
C LEU A 197 0.73 25.80 7.32
N THR A 198 0.46 24.89 6.37
CA THR A 198 0.91 25.03 4.97
C THR A 198 -0.20 25.46 4.02
N SER A 199 -1.36 25.90 4.51
CA SER A 199 -2.37 26.48 3.63
C SER A 199 -1.90 27.87 3.19
N ALA A 200 -1.16 27.92 2.08
CA ALA A 200 -0.98 29.18 1.37
C ALA A 200 -2.35 29.64 0.87
N LYS A 201 -2.73 30.88 1.18
CA LYS A 201 -3.77 31.57 0.43
C LYS A 201 -3.16 31.85 -0.95
N LEU A 202 -3.65 31.15 -1.97
CA LEU A 202 -3.51 31.62 -3.35
C LEU A 202 -4.40 32.85 -3.53
#